data_AF-A0A1H1FJM9-F1
#
_entry.id   AF-A0A1H1FJM9-F1
#
_cell.length_a   1.000
_cell.length_b   1.000
_cell.length_c   1.000
_cell.angle_alpha   90.00
_cell.angle_beta   90.00
_cell.angle_gamma   90.00
#
_symmetry.space_group_name_H-M   'P 1'
#
loop_
_entity.id
_entity.type
_entity.pdbx_description
1 polymer ?
#
loop_
_entity_poly.entity_id
_entity_poly.type
_entity_poly.pdbx_seq_one_letter_code
_entity_poly.pdbx_strand_id
1 'polypeptide(L)'
;MSSTATQEGDTSASQSREQALSISVIVPTYNERENIERIVDRCLAALSDRSMELLVVDDDSPDRTWELAREEYRDDSRVRVVRRTSDKGLAQSVTEGFRRSKNDVCAVIDADLQHPPEKLPELLDALEDGADVVIGSRYLDGGGIENWSRTRKVVSKGAGLFSKALLPEIRGCSDPMSGFFAVRREIVQDVVLDPEGYKILLELLVKCDYDTIVEVPYVFRDREYGESKLTASEYQFYVEHVLMLSTVWLGTTLTRNSRKVVRMLEFFAVGALGVVVNMGVFAAFSYGLQEHFLIGGVVAFVAALNFNFVGNYAITFNRPQADLLEMYYKFNLVSLGGLVVYTAALTGAIEIAQLPALVANGVAIATGAVFNYVGTEEFAFADADTRQETTTSAVTIEQYAD
;
A
#
# COMPACT_ATOMS: atom_id res chain seq x y z
N MET A 1 -86.36 18.59 3.36
CA MET A 1 -86.27 17.23 2.80
C MET A 1 -84.78 16.99 2.54
N SER A 2 -84.10 16.27 3.44
CA SER A 2 -83.59 14.89 3.21
C SER A 2 -82.69 14.82 1.97
N SER A 3 -81.47 14.26 1.92
CA SER A 3 -80.81 13.17 2.65
C SER A 3 -79.63 12.79 1.69
N THR A 4 -78.34 12.90 2.04
CA THR A 4 -77.48 11.83 2.61
C THR A 4 -76.33 11.45 1.64
N ALA A 5 -75.10 11.42 2.18
CA ALA A 5 -73.89 10.58 1.91
C ALA A 5 -73.48 10.25 0.44
N THR A 6 -72.20 10.07 0.08
CA THR A 6 -71.19 9.19 0.67
C THR A 6 -69.77 9.52 0.16
N GLN A 7 -68.78 9.17 0.98
CA GLN A 7 -67.33 9.13 0.79
C GLN A 7 -66.83 8.30 -0.41
N GLU A 8 -65.56 8.55 -0.80
CA GLU A 8 -64.46 7.61 -1.18
C GLU A 8 -63.54 8.34 -2.19
N GLY A 9 -62.21 8.26 -2.19
CA GLY A 9 -61.17 7.54 -1.43
C GLY A 9 -59.85 7.92 -2.14
N ASP A 10 -58.90 8.52 -1.41
CA ASP A 10 -57.57 7.97 -1.14
C ASP A 10 -56.94 7.08 -2.22
N THR A 11 -55.93 7.59 -2.93
CA THR A 11 -54.74 6.85 -3.40
C THR A 11 -53.76 7.81 -4.08
N SER A 12 -53.01 8.58 -3.29
CA SER A 12 -51.76 9.19 -3.76
C SER A 12 -50.55 8.88 -2.87
N ALA A 13 -50.69 7.91 -1.95
CA ALA A 13 -49.55 7.33 -1.26
C ALA A 13 -48.88 6.25 -2.13
N SER A 14 -48.42 6.61 -3.33
CA SER A 14 -47.37 5.83 -4.00
C SER A 14 -46.03 6.25 -3.41
N GLN A 15 -45.76 5.72 -2.21
CA GLN A 15 -44.43 5.70 -1.62
C GLN A 15 -43.51 4.98 -2.61
N SER A 16 -42.56 5.72 -3.19
CA SER A 16 -41.31 5.16 -3.69
C SER A 16 -40.68 4.41 -2.53
N ARG A 17 -40.84 3.08 -2.48
CA ARG A 17 -39.90 2.24 -1.74
C ARG A 17 -38.59 2.39 -2.49
N GLU A 18 -37.71 3.24 -1.98
CA GLU A 18 -36.28 3.20 -2.27
C GLU A 18 -35.87 1.72 -2.19
N GLN A 19 -35.42 1.15 -3.30
CA GLN A 19 -35.03 -0.25 -3.33
C GLN A 19 -33.80 -0.40 -2.43
N ALA A 20 -33.92 -1.21 -1.38
CA ALA A 20 -32.80 -1.53 -0.50
C ALA A 20 -31.62 -2.05 -1.32
N LEU A 21 -30.41 -1.58 -1.00
CA LEU A 21 -29.21 -1.88 -1.78
C LEU A 21 -28.82 -3.35 -1.59
N SER A 22 -28.40 -4.00 -2.67
CA SER A 22 -27.81 -5.34 -2.61
C SER A 22 -26.30 -5.26 -2.37
N ILE A 23 -25.73 -6.23 -1.64
CA ILE A 23 -24.31 -6.21 -1.21
C ILE A 23 -23.52 -7.45 -1.65
N SER A 24 -22.35 -7.25 -2.24
CA SER A 24 -21.34 -8.29 -2.49
C SER A 24 -20.23 -8.19 -1.45
N VAL A 25 -20.14 -9.16 -0.54
CA VAL A 25 -19.07 -9.24 0.47
C VAL A 25 -17.89 -10.00 -0.09
N ILE A 26 -16.73 -9.36 -0.21
CA ILE A 26 -15.49 -9.91 -0.75
C ILE A 26 -14.59 -10.29 0.43
N VAL A 27 -14.23 -11.56 0.50
CA VAL A 27 -13.37 -12.14 1.53
C VAL A 27 -12.11 -12.69 0.85
N PRO A 28 -11.02 -11.91 0.77
CA PRO A 28 -9.77 -12.40 0.20
C PRO A 28 -9.09 -13.38 1.18
N THR A 29 -8.59 -14.51 0.67
CA THR A 29 -8.01 -15.58 1.51
C THR A 29 -6.65 -16.05 0.99
N TYR A 30 -5.73 -16.29 1.94
CA TYR A 30 -4.50 -17.04 1.71
C TYR A 30 -4.01 -17.70 3.00
N ASN A 31 -4.12 -19.03 3.06
CA ASN A 31 -3.92 -19.85 4.25
C ASN A 31 -4.85 -19.48 5.42
N GLU A 32 -6.16 -19.56 5.19
CA GLU A 32 -7.20 -19.15 6.15
C GLU A 32 -8.20 -20.29 6.42
N ARG A 33 -7.76 -21.55 6.26
CA ARG A 33 -8.63 -22.73 6.37
C ARG A 33 -9.37 -22.80 7.70
N GLU A 34 -8.72 -22.44 8.82
CA GLU A 34 -9.32 -22.49 10.15
C GLU A 34 -10.38 -21.40 10.39
N ASN A 35 -10.31 -20.31 9.63
CA ASN A 35 -11.17 -19.14 9.79
C ASN A 35 -12.33 -19.11 8.78
N ILE A 36 -12.19 -19.76 7.62
CA ILE A 36 -13.07 -19.53 6.47
C ILE A 36 -14.54 -19.85 6.73
N GLU A 37 -14.86 -20.94 7.41
CA GLU A 37 -16.25 -21.29 7.74
C GLU A 37 -16.87 -20.24 8.68
N ARG A 38 -16.12 -19.84 9.72
CA ARG A 38 -16.60 -18.88 10.72
C ARG A 38 -16.85 -17.51 10.13
N ILE A 39 -15.96 -17.01 9.27
CA ILE A 39 -16.15 -15.70 8.66
C ILE A 39 -17.35 -15.72 7.71
N VAL A 40 -17.52 -16.79 6.92
CA VAL A 40 -18.66 -16.91 6.01
C VAL A 40 -19.97 -17.00 6.79
N ASP A 41 -20.07 -17.90 7.78
CA ASP A 41 -21.28 -18.05 8.60
C ASP A 41 -21.68 -16.76 9.30
N ARG A 42 -20.72 -16.03 9.88
CA ARG A 42 -20.99 -14.75 10.54
C ARG A 42 -21.42 -13.66 9.57
N CYS A 43 -20.84 -13.60 8.37
CA CYS A 43 -21.31 -12.67 7.33
C CYS A 43 -22.74 -12.99 6.88
N LEU A 44 -23.05 -14.28 6.63
CA LEU A 44 -24.38 -14.73 6.22
C LEU A 44 -25.43 -14.46 7.31
N ALA A 45 -25.07 -14.64 8.59
CA ALA A 45 -25.94 -14.33 9.72
C ALA A 45 -26.16 -12.82 9.87
N ALA A 46 -25.09 -12.02 9.80
CA ALA A 46 -25.15 -10.57 9.95
C ALA A 46 -26.03 -9.91 8.86
N LEU A 47 -26.03 -10.45 7.64
CA LEU A 47 -26.78 -9.93 6.49
C LEU A 47 -27.98 -10.82 6.13
N SER A 48 -28.53 -11.58 7.08
CA SER A 48 -29.58 -12.57 6.82
C SER A 48 -30.91 -11.99 6.32
N ASP A 49 -31.17 -10.72 6.59
CA ASP A 49 -32.34 -9.94 6.15
C ASP A 49 -32.04 -9.01 4.97
N ARG A 50 -30.84 -9.10 4.36
CA ARG A 50 -30.39 -8.27 3.23
C ARG A 50 -30.20 -9.13 1.97
N SER A 51 -30.31 -8.51 0.80
CA SER A 51 -29.97 -9.16 -0.46
C SER A 51 -28.45 -9.17 -0.63
N MET A 52 -27.84 -10.36 -0.59
CA MET A 52 -26.38 -10.45 -0.54
C MET A 52 -25.80 -11.63 -1.31
N GLU A 53 -24.54 -11.46 -1.74
CA GLU A 53 -23.64 -12.55 -2.08
C GLU A 53 -22.34 -12.41 -1.28
N LEU A 54 -21.65 -13.53 -1.05
CA LEU A 54 -20.33 -13.59 -0.47
C LEU A 54 -19.36 -14.24 -1.45
N LEU A 55 -18.29 -13.54 -1.78
CA LEU A 55 -17.22 -13.95 -2.67
C LEU A 55 -15.97 -14.29 -1.86
N VAL A 56 -15.70 -15.58 -1.68
CA VAL A 56 -14.38 -16.04 -1.20
C VAL A 56 -13.42 -15.98 -2.37
N VAL A 57 -12.42 -15.11 -2.31
CA VAL A 57 -11.42 -14.96 -3.37
C VAL A 57 -10.07 -15.45 -2.85
N ASP A 58 -9.69 -16.65 -3.28
CA ASP A 58 -8.56 -17.38 -2.71
C ASP A 58 -7.38 -17.45 -3.69
N ASP A 59 -6.18 -17.11 -3.20
CA ASP A 59 -4.94 -17.12 -3.98
C ASP A 59 -4.26 -18.49 -4.04
N ASP A 60 -5.08 -19.51 -4.34
CA ASP A 60 -4.65 -20.90 -4.48
C ASP A 60 -3.86 -21.34 -3.24
N SER A 61 -4.56 -21.24 -2.10
CA SER A 61 -4.02 -21.57 -0.79
C SER A 61 -3.56 -23.04 -0.74
N PRO A 62 -2.31 -23.31 -0.32
CA PRO A 62 -1.80 -24.68 -0.19
C PRO A 62 -2.53 -25.50 0.88
N ASP A 63 -3.14 -24.85 1.87
CA ASP A 63 -3.98 -25.49 2.89
C ASP A 63 -5.40 -25.88 2.39
N ARG A 64 -5.68 -25.63 1.10
CA ARG A 64 -6.97 -25.92 0.45
C ARG A 64 -8.14 -25.14 1.08
N THR A 65 -7.92 -23.91 1.56
CA THR A 65 -8.98 -22.98 2.02
C THR A 65 -10.12 -22.87 1.00
N TRP A 66 -9.81 -22.62 -0.28
CA TRP A 66 -10.79 -22.53 -1.36
C TRP A 66 -11.64 -23.78 -1.54
N GLU A 67 -11.08 -24.96 -1.29
CA GLU A 67 -11.82 -26.20 -1.48
C GLU A 67 -12.78 -26.44 -0.33
N LEU A 68 -12.34 -26.19 0.90
CA LEU A 68 -13.20 -26.26 2.09
C LEU A 68 -14.42 -25.34 1.92
N ALA A 69 -14.19 -24.07 1.58
CA ALA A 69 -15.27 -23.11 1.35
C ALA A 69 -16.23 -23.57 0.22
N ARG A 70 -15.71 -24.20 -0.82
CA ARG A 70 -16.53 -24.66 -1.95
C ARG A 70 -17.35 -25.90 -1.61
N GLU A 71 -16.81 -26.80 -0.79
CA GLU A 71 -17.48 -28.01 -0.36
C GLU A 71 -18.59 -27.71 0.65
N GLU A 72 -18.28 -26.91 1.67
CA GLU A 72 -19.21 -26.58 2.76
C GLU A 72 -20.41 -25.77 2.26
N TYR A 73 -20.17 -24.77 1.41
CA TYR A 73 -21.22 -23.85 0.94
C TYR A 73 -21.76 -24.17 -0.46
N ARG A 74 -21.57 -25.40 -0.95
CA ARG A 74 -21.97 -25.81 -2.31
C ARG A 74 -23.45 -25.56 -2.62
N ASP A 75 -24.30 -25.75 -1.63
CA ASP A 75 -25.76 -25.67 -1.77
C ASP A 75 -26.31 -24.28 -1.36
N ASP A 76 -25.46 -23.36 -0.89
CA ASP A 76 -25.84 -21.98 -0.61
C ASP A 76 -25.54 -21.07 -1.80
N SER A 77 -26.59 -20.71 -2.54
CA SER A 77 -26.48 -19.84 -3.73
C SER A 77 -25.91 -18.44 -3.45
N ARG A 78 -25.85 -18.01 -2.18
CA ARG A 78 -25.27 -16.73 -1.78
C ARG A 78 -23.74 -16.78 -1.74
N VAL A 79 -23.13 -17.95 -1.58
CA VAL A 79 -21.68 -18.09 -1.45
C VAL A 79 -21.06 -18.55 -2.77
N ARG A 80 -20.01 -17.85 -3.20
CA ARG A 80 -19.25 -18.15 -4.41
C ARG A 80 -17.77 -18.16 -4.09
N VAL A 81 -17.08 -19.19 -4.57
CA VAL A 81 -15.63 -19.32 -4.40
C VAL A 81 -14.91 -19.07 -5.72
N VAL A 82 -13.92 -18.21 -5.69
CA VAL A 82 -13.05 -17.85 -6.81
C VAL A 82 -11.62 -18.24 -6.44
N ARG A 83 -11.12 -19.33 -7.02
CA ARG A 83 -9.70 -19.72 -6.88
C ARG A 83 -8.88 -19.05 -7.97
N ARG A 84 -7.84 -18.33 -7.56
CA ARG A 84 -6.88 -17.62 -8.42
C ARG A 84 -5.54 -18.34 -8.38
N THR A 85 -5.08 -18.82 -9.53
CA THR A 85 -3.82 -19.58 -9.63
C THR A 85 -2.64 -18.77 -10.16
N SER A 86 -2.88 -17.54 -10.65
CA SER A 86 -1.87 -16.58 -11.11
C SER A 86 -2.06 -15.23 -10.42
N ASP A 87 -1.03 -14.38 -10.46
CA ASP A 87 -1.08 -12.98 -10.00
C ASP A 87 -1.54 -12.83 -8.54
N LYS A 88 -1.04 -13.70 -7.66
CA LYS A 88 -1.41 -13.78 -6.24
C LYS A 88 -1.08 -12.49 -5.49
N GLY A 89 -1.93 -12.12 -4.54
CA GLY A 89 -1.74 -10.95 -3.69
C GLY A 89 -3.08 -10.38 -3.23
N LEU A 90 -3.12 -9.85 -2.00
CA LEU A 90 -4.35 -9.34 -1.36
C LEU A 90 -5.11 -8.38 -2.27
N ALA A 91 -4.41 -7.40 -2.82
CA ALA A 91 -5.03 -6.39 -3.66
C ALA A 91 -5.57 -6.92 -4.98
N GLN A 92 -4.86 -7.86 -5.58
CA GLN A 92 -5.33 -8.52 -6.80
C GLN A 92 -6.56 -9.39 -6.49
N SER A 93 -6.62 -9.99 -5.30
CA SER A 93 -7.78 -10.76 -4.84
C SER A 93 -9.00 -9.87 -4.61
N VAL A 94 -8.80 -8.71 -3.98
CA VAL A 94 -9.87 -7.72 -3.80
C VAL A 94 -10.34 -7.15 -5.15
N THR A 95 -9.40 -6.84 -6.06
CA THR A 95 -9.71 -6.33 -7.41
C THR A 95 -10.49 -7.35 -8.23
N GLU A 96 -10.09 -8.62 -8.19
CA GLU A 96 -10.85 -9.72 -8.82
C GLU A 96 -12.24 -9.88 -8.17
N GLY A 97 -12.33 -9.68 -6.86
CA GLY A 97 -13.59 -9.57 -6.14
C GLY A 97 -14.49 -8.50 -6.72
N PHE A 98 -14.00 -7.26 -6.83
CA PHE A 98 -14.76 -6.14 -7.42
C PHE A 98 -15.25 -6.44 -8.84
N ARG A 99 -14.42 -7.04 -9.69
CA ARG A 99 -14.80 -7.42 -11.06
C ARG A 99 -15.88 -8.50 -11.11
N ARG A 100 -15.95 -9.38 -10.10
CA ARG A 100 -16.90 -10.50 -10.05
C ARG A 100 -18.15 -10.25 -9.22
N SER A 101 -18.18 -9.15 -8.49
CA SER A 101 -19.34 -8.65 -7.75
C SER A 101 -20.47 -8.28 -8.69
N LYS A 102 -21.70 -8.65 -8.32
CA LYS A 102 -22.90 -8.43 -9.12
C LYS A 102 -23.88 -7.42 -8.51
N ASN A 103 -23.69 -7.07 -7.25
CA ASN A 103 -24.63 -6.27 -6.48
C ASN A 103 -24.29 -4.78 -6.53
N ASP A 104 -25.15 -3.95 -5.94
CA ASP A 104 -25.03 -2.48 -6.00
C ASP A 104 -23.81 -1.97 -5.23
N VAL A 105 -23.44 -2.66 -4.15
CA VAL A 105 -22.30 -2.30 -3.30
C VAL A 105 -21.33 -3.47 -3.13
N CYS A 106 -20.06 -3.15 -2.96
CA CYS A 106 -18.99 -4.09 -2.64
C CYS A 106 -18.48 -3.80 -1.23
N ALA A 107 -18.50 -4.80 -0.34
CA ALA A 107 -17.81 -4.74 0.95
C ALA A 107 -16.58 -5.62 0.93
N VAL A 108 -15.50 -5.19 1.57
CA VAL A 108 -14.25 -5.95 1.74
C VAL A 108 -14.06 -6.22 3.22
N ILE A 109 -13.76 -7.47 3.57
CA ILE A 109 -13.50 -7.89 4.94
C ILE A 109 -12.43 -8.99 4.97
N ASP A 110 -11.42 -8.85 5.83
CA ASP A 110 -10.39 -9.89 6.00
C ASP A 110 -10.98 -11.16 6.63
N ALA A 111 -10.43 -12.32 6.25
CA ALA A 111 -10.90 -13.63 6.70
C ALA A 111 -10.54 -13.97 8.16
N ASP A 112 -9.70 -13.19 8.82
CA ASP A 112 -9.03 -13.54 10.09
C ASP A 112 -9.83 -13.21 11.36
N LEU A 113 -11.10 -12.83 11.20
CA LEU A 113 -12.06 -12.48 12.26
C LEU A 113 -11.66 -11.27 13.12
N GLN A 114 -10.60 -10.54 12.77
CA GLN A 114 -10.25 -9.29 13.47
C GLN A 114 -11.27 -8.18 13.20
N HIS A 115 -11.95 -8.26 12.05
CA HIS A 115 -13.07 -7.42 11.64
C HIS A 115 -14.39 -8.10 12.04
N PRO A 116 -15.30 -7.41 12.75
CA PRO A 116 -16.59 -7.98 13.14
C PRO A 116 -17.58 -7.94 11.96
N PRO A 117 -18.02 -9.09 11.41
CA PRO A 117 -19.01 -9.11 10.33
C PRO A 117 -20.35 -8.49 10.73
N GLU A 118 -20.65 -8.44 12.03
CA GLU A 118 -21.87 -7.82 12.58
C GLU A 118 -21.93 -6.30 12.34
N LYS A 119 -20.83 -5.68 11.89
CA LYS A 119 -20.81 -4.28 11.46
C LYS A 119 -21.14 -4.09 9.98
N LEU A 120 -21.22 -5.15 9.17
CA LEU A 120 -21.60 -5.06 7.76
C LEU A 120 -22.97 -4.38 7.53
N PRO A 121 -24.02 -4.64 8.35
CA PRO A 121 -25.28 -3.92 8.22
C PRO A 121 -25.13 -2.41 8.39
N GLU A 122 -24.38 -1.96 9.39
CA GLU A 122 -24.13 -0.51 9.61
C GLU A 122 -23.36 0.13 8.45
N LEU A 123 -22.43 -0.62 7.82
CA LEU A 123 -21.73 -0.16 6.61
C LEU A 123 -22.70 -0.01 5.42
N LEU A 124 -23.62 -0.97 5.26
CA LEU A 124 -24.63 -0.95 4.21
C LEU A 124 -25.66 0.17 4.43
N ASP A 125 -26.17 0.32 5.65
CA ASP A 125 -27.14 1.35 6.02
C ASP A 125 -26.57 2.75 5.71
N ALA A 126 -25.27 3.00 5.97
CA ALA A 126 -24.62 4.27 5.62
C ALA A 126 -24.51 4.52 4.11
N LEU A 127 -24.40 3.47 3.28
CA LEU A 127 -24.47 3.59 1.82
C LEU A 127 -25.91 3.83 1.34
N GLU A 128 -26.90 3.25 2.01
CA GLU A 128 -28.31 3.52 1.76
C GLU A 128 -28.66 4.98 2.10
N ASP A 129 -28.06 5.54 3.16
CA ASP A 129 -28.18 6.95 3.56
C ASP A 129 -27.45 7.94 2.62
N GLY A 130 -26.81 7.45 1.56
CA GLY A 130 -26.22 8.28 0.51
C GLY A 130 -24.71 8.44 0.55
N ALA A 131 -23.98 7.69 1.39
CA ALA A 131 -22.52 7.65 1.29
C ALA A 131 -22.08 6.95 -0.01
N ASP A 132 -20.86 7.26 -0.45
CA ASP A 132 -20.21 6.60 -1.59
C ASP A 132 -19.24 5.52 -1.13
N VAL A 133 -18.51 5.83 -0.06
CA VAL A 133 -17.52 4.96 0.59
C VAL A 133 -17.78 4.97 2.10
N VAL A 134 -17.83 3.78 2.70
CA VAL A 134 -17.98 3.62 4.15
C VAL A 134 -16.83 2.79 4.70
N ILE A 135 -16.15 3.30 5.73
CA ILE A 135 -14.94 2.70 6.28
C ILE A 135 -15.19 2.25 7.71
N GLY A 136 -14.93 0.98 8.01
CA GLY A 136 -14.78 0.53 9.38
C GLY A 136 -13.54 1.17 10.00
N SER A 137 -13.72 2.00 11.03
CA SER A 137 -12.62 2.73 11.67
C SER A 137 -12.36 2.28 13.11
N ARG A 138 -11.07 2.10 13.42
CA ARG A 138 -10.58 1.79 14.78
C ARG A 138 -10.41 3.03 15.66
N TYR A 139 -10.42 4.22 15.06
CA TYR A 139 -9.98 5.46 15.71
C TYR A 139 -11.12 6.43 16.02
N LEU A 140 -12.35 6.13 15.60
CA LEU A 140 -13.55 6.85 16.01
C LEU A 140 -13.96 6.52 17.45
N ASP A 141 -14.79 7.39 18.04
CA ASP A 141 -15.45 7.13 19.31
C ASP A 141 -16.34 5.87 19.20
N GLY A 142 -16.18 4.94 20.13
CA GLY A 142 -16.78 3.59 20.06
C GLY A 142 -15.95 2.56 19.28
N GLY A 143 -14.90 3.00 18.59
CA GLY A 143 -13.89 2.15 17.98
C GLY A 143 -12.78 1.78 18.98
N GLY A 144 -11.95 0.80 18.62
CA GLY A 144 -10.86 0.41 19.49
C GLY A 144 -9.88 -0.61 18.90
N ILE A 145 -8.80 -0.83 19.63
CA ILE A 145 -7.78 -1.83 19.29
C ILE A 145 -7.44 -2.60 20.57
N GLU A 146 -7.79 -3.88 20.58
CA GLU A 146 -7.48 -4.79 21.67
C GLU A 146 -6.02 -5.26 21.59
N ASN A 147 -5.40 -5.43 22.76
CA ASN A 147 -4.13 -6.14 22.98
C ASN A 147 -2.89 -5.71 22.15
N TRP A 148 -2.95 -4.63 21.39
CA TRP A 148 -1.75 -4.10 20.73
C TRP A 148 -0.73 -3.54 21.74
N SER A 149 0.53 -3.91 21.54
CA SER A 149 1.65 -3.29 22.24
C SER A 149 1.69 -1.78 21.99
N ARG A 150 2.21 -1.02 22.97
CA ARG A 150 2.36 0.44 22.83
C ARG A 150 3.19 0.81 21.61
N THR A 151 4.25 0.04 21.33
CA THR A 151 5.10 0.22 20.16
C THR A 151 4.31 0.07 18.87
N ARG A 152 3.50 -0.98 18.73
CA ARG A 152 2.66 -1.20 17.53
C ARG A 152 1.65 -0.06 17.33
N LYS A 153 1.05 0.44 18.41
CA LYS A 153 0.15 1.60 18.37
C LYS A 153 0.86 2.86 17.88
N VAL A 154 2.07 3.13 18.37
CA VAL A 154 2.87 4.31 17.95
C VAL A 154 3.29 4.18 16.49
N VAL A 155 3.80 3.03 16.06
CA VAL A 155 4.19 2.78 14.67
C VAL A 155 3.01 2.95 13.73
N SER A 156 1.85 2.36 14.06
CA SER A 156 0.64 2.49 13.25
C SER A 156 0.12 3.93 13.17
N LYS A 157 0.18 4.70 14.26
CA LYS A 157 -0.17 6.13 14.25
C LYS A 157 0.83 6.94 13.43
N GLY A 158 2.12 6.64 13.53
CA GLY A 158 3.18 7.28 12.75
C GLY A 158 3.01 7.04 11.25
N ALA A 159 2.72 5.80 10.86
CA ALA A 159 2.38 5.44 9.49
C ALA A 159 1.16 6.23 8.99
N GLY A 160 0.06 6.25 9.76
CA GLY A 160 -1.13 7.01 9.39
C GLY A 160 -0.89 8.53 9.28
N LEU A 161 -0.03 9.11 10.12
CA LEU A 161 0.36 10.52 9.98
C LEU A 161 1.22 10.76 8.74
N PHE A 162 2.13 9.84 8.43
CA PHE A 162 2.98 9.91 7.24
C PHE A 162 2.15 9.89 5.94
N SER A 163 1.20 8.97 5.80
CA SER A 163 0.33 8.95 4.61
C SER A 163 -0.53 10.21 4.52
N LYS A 164 -1.17 10.65 5.61
CA LYS A 164 -1.98 11.88 5.61
C LYS A 164 -1.18 13.16 5.31
N ALA A 165 0.11 13.18 5.64
CA ALA A 165 0.97 14.30 5.28
C ALA A 165 1.15 14.40 3.76
N LEU A 166 1.40 13.26 3.11
CA LEU A 166 1.73 13.16 1.68
C LEU A 166 0.51 13.03 0.75
N LEU A 167 -0.62 12.58 1.27
CA LEU A 167 -1.86 12.32 0.51
C LEU A 167 -2.99 13.18 1.11
N PRO A 168 -3.28 14.36 0.54
CA PRO A 168 -4.30 15.26 1.06
C PRO A 168 -5.72 14.68 1.08
N GLU A 169 -6.05 13.80 0.13
CA GLU A 169 -7.37 13.18 -0.09
C GLU A 169 -7.83 12.39 1.14
N ILE A 170 -6.89 11.75 1.84
CA ILE A 170 -7.19 10.88 2.98
C ILE A 170 -7.18 11.60 4.33
N ARG A 171 -6.92 12.93 4.36
CA ARG A 171 -6.83 13.68 5.62
C ARG A 171 -8.16 13.71 6.39
N GLY A 172 -9.28 13.64 5.67
CA GLY A 172 -10.62 13.58 6.26
C GLY A 172 -10.98 12.20 6.83
N CYS A 173 -10.25 11.14 6.48
CA CYS A 173 -10.49 9.79 6.97
C CYS A 173 -9.64 9.53 8.21
N SER A 174 -10.25 9.05 9.30
CA SER A 174 -9.53 8.69 10.51
C SER A 174 -8.66 7.44 10.31
N ASP A 175 -9.16 6.42 9.60
CA ASP A 175 -8.49 5.12 9.39
C ASP A 175 -8.34 4.69 7.91
N PRO A 176 -7.51 5.38 7.11
CA PRO A 176 -7.34 5.11 5.67
C PRO A 176 -6.62 3.78 5.37
N MET A 177 -6.22 3.04 6.42
CA MET A 177 -5.45 1.80 6.33
C MET A 177 -6.28 0.55 6.66
N SER A 178 -7.59 0.73 6.88
CA SER A 178 -8.53 -0.33 7.22
C SER A 178 -8.66 -1.35 6.09
N GLY A 179 -8.74 -2.63 6.47
CA GLY A 179 -9.10 -3.73 5.56
C GLY A 179 -10.61 -3.99 5.53
N PHE A 180 -11.39 -3.16 6.24
CA PHE A 180 -12.83 -3.33 6.39
C PHE A 180 -13.57 -2.07 5.95
N PHE A 181 -14.18 -2.13 4.78
CA PHE A 181 -14.86 -1.00 4.14
C PHE A 181 -15.91 -1.51 3.14
N ALA A 182 -16.84 -0.63 2.76
CA ALA A 182 -17.81 -0.85 1.71
C ALA A 182 -17.86 0.35 0.76
N VAL A 183 -18.18 0.11 -0.50
CA VAL A 183 -18.16 1.11 -1.56
C VAL A 183 -19.23 0.80 -2.61
N ARG A 184 -19.81 1.83 -3.24
CA ARG A 184 -20.68 1.63 -4.41
C ARG A 184 -19.90 0.94 -5.53
N ARG A 185 -20.47 -0.11 -6.13
CA ARG A 185 -19.77 -0.92 -7.13
C ARG A 185 -19.30 -0.09 -8.32
N GLU A 186 -20.08 0.91 -8.73
CA GLU A 186 -19.76 1.82 -9.85
C GLU A 186 -18.45 2.60 -9.68
N ILE A 187 -18.00 2.83 -8.44
CA ILE A 187 -16.76 3.56 -8.13
C ILE A 187 -15.52 2.69 -8.38
N VAL A 188 -15.65 1.37 -8.25
CA VAL A 188 -14.51 0.43 -8.27
C VAL A 188 -14.52 -0.53 -9.47
N GLN A 189 -15.59 -0.57 -10.26
CA GLN A 189 -15.72 -1.54 -11.36
C GLN A 189 -14.72 -1.30 -12.51
N ASP A 190 -14.40 -0.03 -12.81
CA ASP A 190 -13.58 0.38 -13.97
C ASP A 190 -12.18 0.89 -13.58
N VAL A 191 -11.84 0.86 -12.29
CA VAL A 191 -10.57 1.38 -11.79
C VAL A 191 -9.54 0.27 -11.66
N VAL A 192 -8.35 0.50 -12.18
CA VAL A 192 -7.19 -0.39 -11.96
C VAL A 192 -6.55 -0.02 -10.64
N LEU A 193 -6.87 -0.78 -9.61
CA LEU A 193 -6.21 -0.71 -8.30
C LEU A 193 -5.01 -1.65 -8.31
N ASP A 194 -3.82 -1.10 -8.07
CA ASP A 194 -2.56 -1.84 -8.11
C ASP A 194 -1.62 -1.36 -6.99
N PRO A 195 -1.98 -1.61 -5.73
CA PRO A 195 -1.11 -1.25 -4.61
C PRO A 195 0.14 -2.12 -4.61
N GLU A 196 1.27 -1.50 -4.28
CA GLU A 196 2.43 -2.24 -3.83
C GLU A 196 2.15 -2.77 -2.42
N GLY A 197 1.60 -3.98 -2.33
CA GLY A 197 1.30 -4.68 -1.07
C GLY A 197 -0.19 -4.87 -0.77
N TYR A 198 -0.63 -4.44 0.42
CA TYR A 198 -1.88 -4.92 1.04
C TYR A 198 -2.87 -3.79 1.41
N LYS A 199 -2.63 -2.55 0.99
CA LYS A 199 -3.42 -1.38 1.42
C LYS A 199 -4.37 -0.89 0.32
N ILE A 200 -5.33 -1.74 -0.04
CA ILE A 200 -6.27 -1.48 -1.13
C ILE A 200 -7.20 -0.28 -0.88
N LEU A 201 -7.62 -0.04 0.36
CA LEU A 201 -8.42 1.14 0.71
C LEU A 201 -7.67 2.44 0.40
N LEU A 202 -6.35 2.47 0.64
CA LEU A 202 -5.53 3.64 0.36
C LEU A 202 -5.48 3.97 -1.15
N GLU A 203 -5.43 2.95 -2.00
CA GLU A 203 -5.54 3.13 -3.46
C GLU A 203 -6.89 3.70 -3.86
N LEU A 204 -7.98 3.12 -3.33
CA LEU A 204 -9.34 3.56 -3.62
C LEU A 204 -9.52 5.04 -3.26
N LEU A 205 -9.06 5.45 -2.07
CA LEU A 205 -9.20 6.83 -1.61
C LEU A 205 -8.36 7.84 -2.41
N VAL A 206 -7.36 7.39 -3.18
CA VAL A 206 -6.51 8.29 -3.99
C VAL A 206 -6.88 8.25 -5.48
N LYS A 207 -7.35 7.11 -5.99
CA LYS A 207 -7.54 6.88 -7.43
C LYS A 207 -9.00 6.89 -7.89
N CYS A 208 -9.96 6.68 -7.00
CA CYS A 208 -11.37 6.64 -7.35
C CYS A 208 -12.03 8.01 -7.14
N ASP A 209 -13.01 8.31 -8.00
CA ASP A 209 -13.87 9.47 -7.83
C ASP A 209 -15.05 9.12 -6.91
N TYR A 210 -15.20 9.87 -5.82
CA TYR A 210 -16.30 9.77 -4.86
C TYR A 210 -16.50 11.13 -4.18
N ASP A 211 -17.71 11.39 -3.66
CA ASP A 211 -18.02 12.66 -2.99
C ASP A 211 -18.07 12.51 -1.47
N THR A 212 -18.66 11.40 -0.98
CA THR A 212 -18.97 11.26 0.46
C THR A 212 -18.33 10.01 1.07
N ILE A 213 -17.50 10.22 2.09
CA ILE A 213 -16.98 9.18 2.99
C ILE A 213 -17.70 9.24 4.33
N VAL A 214 -18.15 8.09 4.82
CA VAL A 214 -18.61 7.89 6.20
C VAL A 214 -17.73 6.87 6.90
N GLU A 215 -17.52 7.02 8.20
CA GLU A 215 -16.75 6.08 9.01
C GLU A 215 -17.63 5.46 10.10
N VAL A 216 -17.57 4.14 10.25
CA VAL A 216 -18.31 3.36 11.25
C VAL A 216 -17.33 2.81 12.29
N PRO A 217 -17.50 3.10 13.59
CA PRO A 217 -16.58 2.64 14.62
C PRO A 217 -16.65 1.11 14.81
N TYR A 218 -15.50 0.46 14.95
CA TYR A 218 -15.41 -0.93 15.37
C TYR A 218 -14.20 -1.21 16.27
N VAL A 219 -14.27 -2.32 17.00
CA VAL A 219 -13.17 -2.81 17.84
C VAL A 219 -12.39 -3.87 17.06
N PHE A 220 -11.11 -3.57 16.77
CA PHE A 220 -10.18 -4.51 16.15
C PHE A 220 -9.67 -5.49 17.20
N ARG A 221 -10.10 -6.75 17.04
CA ARG A 221 -9.79 -7.85 17.96
C ARG A 221 -8.48 -8.54 17.61
N ASP A 222 -7.96 -9.34 18.53
CA ASP A 222 -6.87 -10.25 18.21
C ASP A 222 -7.36 -11.33 17.24
N ARG A 223 -6.43 -11.76 16.38
CA ARG A 223 -6.64 -12.87 15.46
C ARG A 223 -6.81 -14.16 16.28
N GLU A 224 -7.86 -14.93 16.00
CA GLU A 224 -8.12 -16.20 16.69
C GLU A 224 -7.15 -17.31 16.24
N TYR A 225 -6.83 -17.38 14.95
CA TYR A 225 -5.94 -18.38 14.36
C TYR A 225 -5.00 -17.76 13.30
N GLY A 226 -3.75 -18.24 13.26
CA GLY A 226 -2.73 -17.81 12.29
C GLY A 226 -1.72 -16.80 12.83
N GLU A 227 -0.60 -16.61 12.13
CA GLU A 227 0.47 -15.68 12.51
C GLU A 227 0.38 -14.32 11.79
N SER A 228 0.82 -13.25 12.46
CA SER A 228 0.88 -11.90 11.89
C SER A 228 1.94 -11.82 10.80
N LYS A 229 1.55 -11.42 9.59
CA LYS A 229 2.44 -11.28 8.42
C LYS A 229 3.34 -10.03 8.41
N LEU A 230 3.14 -9.10 9.37
CA LEU A 230 3.90 -7.85 9.55
C LEU A 230 5.42 -8.04 9.66
N THR A 231 6.10 -7.99 8.52
CA THR A 231 7.56 -8.05 8.38
C THR A 231 8.17 -6.67 8.11
N ALA A 232 9.49 -6.51 8.28
CA ALA A 232 10.18 -5.26 7.96
C ALA A 232 9.97 -4.81 6.49
N SER A 233 9.89 -5.78 5.57
CA SER A 233 9.57 -5.56 4.15
C SER A 233 8.18 -4.97 3.94
N GLU A 234 7.18 -5.34 4.74
CA GLU A 234 5.84 -4.78 4.61
C GLU A 234 5.76 -3.30 4.99
N TYR A 235 6.60 -2.84 5.92
CA TYR A 235 6.72 -1.41 6.22
C TYR A 235 7.38 -0.65 5.08
N GLN A 236 8.37 -1.25 4.41
CA GLN A 236 9.01 -0.66 3.24
C GLN A 236 8.03 -0.54 2.07
N PHE A 237 7.35 -1.63 1.71
CA PHE A 237 6.33 -1.60 0.65
C PHE A 237 5.25 -0.56 0.93
N TYR A 238 4.86 -0.38 2.18
CA TYR A 238 3.93 0.69 2.55
C TYR A 238 4.48 2.09 2.28
N VAL A 239 5.76 2.36 2.59
CA VAL A 239 6.39 3.66 2.33
C VAL A 239 6.51 3.90 0.82
N GLU A 240 7.01 2.90 0.07
CA GLU A 240 7.10 2.94 -1.40
C GLU A 240 5.73 3.23 -2.02
N HIS A 241 4.69 2.55 -1.53
CA HIS A 241 3.31 2.71 -2.00
C HIS A 241 2.77 4.12 -1.74
N VAL A 242 2.95 4.68 -0.54
CA VAL A 242 2.54 6.07 -0.23
C VAL A 242 3.29 7.07 -1.10
N LEU A 243 4.59 6.89 -1.31
CA LEU A 243 5.38 7.76 -2.19
C LEU A 243 4.89 7.68 -3.64
N MET A 244 4.62 6.46 -4.14
CA MET A 244 4.04 6.25 -5.47
C MET A 244 2.70 6.97 -5.61
N LEU A 245 1.78 6.80 -4.66
CA LEU A 245 0.48 7.49 -4.67
C LEU A 245 0.63 9.02 -4.61
N SER A 246 1.62 9.53 -3.87
CA SER A 246 1.86 10.99 -3.82
C SER A 246 2.27 11.58 -5.17
N THR A 247 2.85 10.77 -6.07
CA THR A 247 3.16 11.22 -7.45
C THR A 247 1.93 11.30 -8.35
N VAL A 248 0.89 10.49 -8.09
CA VAL A 248 -0.41 10.59 -8.79
C VAL A 248 -1.05 11.95 -8.49
N TRP A 249 -1.00 12.39 -7.23
CA TRP A 249 -1.52 13.69 -6.79
C TRP A 249 -0.78 14.89 -7.42
N LEU A 250 0.54 14.80 -7.59
CA LEU A 250 1.36 15.88 -8.17
C LEU A 250 1.04 16.17 -9.65
N GLY A 251 0.07 15.49 -10.27
CA GLY A 251 -0.37 15.74 -11.65
C GLY A 251 0.71 15.43 -12.70
N THR A 252 1.81 14.79 -12.29
CA THR A 252 2.83 14.35 -13.21
C THR A 252 2.30 13.15 -14.00
N THR A 253 2.26 13.29 -15.32
CA THR A 253 2.07 12.20 -16.29
C THR A 253 3.24 11.21 -16.22
N LEU A 254 3.39 10.54 -15.09
CA LEU A 254 4.41 9.52 -14.79
C LEU A 254 3.75 8.15 -14.64
N THR A 255 2.71 7.90 -15.43
CA THR A 255 2.13 6.56 -15.58
C THR A 255 3.09 5.70 -16.41
N ARG A 256 3.93 4.93 -15.69
CA ARG A 256 4.65 3.67 -16.07
C ARG A 256 6.03 3.53 -15.39
N ASN A 257 6.58 4.57 -14.77
CA ASN A 257 7.95 4.56 -14.21
C ASN A 257 8.05 5.02 -12.73
N SER A 258 6.95 4.91 -11.98
CA SER A 258 6.82 5.40 -10.60
C SER A 258 7.81 4.77 -9.62
N ARG A 259 8.13 3.46 -9.78
CA ARG A 259 9.11 2.77 -8.94
C ARG A 259 10.53 3.33 -9.08
N LYS A 260 10.96 3.73 -10.28
CA LYS A 260 12.28 4.37 -10.49
C LYS A 260 12.39 5.69 -9.74
N VAL A 261 11.30 6.48 -9.72
CA VAL A 261 11.27 7.75 -8.97
C VAL A 261 11.35 7.48 -7.47
N VAL A 262 10.63 6.49 -6.95
CA VAL A 262 10.71 6.11 -5.53
C VAL A 262 12.12 5.66 -5.16
N ARG A 263 12.73 4.76 -5.93
CA ARG A 263 14.12 4.32 -5.71
C ARG A 263 15.11 5.48 -5.74
N MET A 264 14.92 6.43 -6.66
CA MET A 264 15.74 7.63 -6.73
C MET A 264 15.60 8.49 -5.45
N LEU A 265 14.38 8.66 -4.94
CA LEU A 265 14.13 9.38 -3.68
C LEU A 265 14.74 8.64 -2.48
N GLU A 266 14.59 7.33 -2.39
CA GLU A 266 15.19 6.50 -1.35
C GLU A 266 16.72 6.58 -1.39
N PHE A 267 17.31 6.49 -2.59
CA PHE A 267 18.74 6.61 -2.79
C PHE A 267 19.26 7.97 -2.29
N PHE A 268 18.56 9.06 -2.63
CA PHE A 268 18.93 10.39 -2.15
C PHE A 268 18.73 10.54 -0.64
N ALA A 269 17.69 9.94 -0.06
CA ALA A 269 17.46 9.95 1.38
C ALA A 269 18.55 9.18 2.15
N VAL A 270 18.94 7.99 1.67
CA VAL A 270 20.05 7.22 2.21
C VAL A 270 21.35 8.02 2.08
N GLY A 271 21.61 8.63 0.92
CA GLY A 271 22.78 9.49 0.71
C GLY A 271 22.84 10.68 1.68
N ALA A 272 21.72 11.35 1.93
CA ALA A 272 21.63 12.45 2.88
C ALA A 272 21.89 12.00 4.32
N LEU A 273 21.37 10.84 4.73
CA LEU A 273 21.71 10.22 6.01
C LEU A 273 23.19 9.84 6.10
N GLY A 274 23.78 9.38 5.00
CA GLY A 274 25.22 9.14 4.90
C GLY A 274 26.07 10.37 5.17
N VAL A 275 25.62 11.56 4.76
CA VAL A 275 26.30 12.84 5.10
C VAL A 275 26.25 13.08 6.61
N VAL A 276 25.13 12.79 7.26
CA VAL A 276 25.01 12.92 8.73
C VAL A 276 25.95 11.94 9.43
N VAL A 277 26.04 10.68 8.96
CA VAL A 277 26.99 9.68 9.45
C VAL A 277 28.43 10.16 9.28
N ASN A 278 28.77 10.70 8.10
CA ASN A 278 30.09 11.28 7.83
C ASN A 278 30.43 12.36 8.87
N MET A 279 29.56 13.35 9.02
CA MET A 279 29.76 14.46 9.95
C MET A 279 29.90 13.98 11.40
N GLY A 280 29.09 13.00 11.82
CA GLY A 280 29.15 12.44 13.17
C GLY A 280 30.47 11.70 13.45
N VAL A 281 30.92 10.86 12.52
CA VAL A 281 32.21 10.15 12.64
C VAL A 281 33.37 11.15 12.61
N PHE A 282 33.33 12.13 11.70
CA PHE A 282 34.35 13.16 11.62
C PHE A 282 34.44 13.98 12.92
N ALA A 283 33.30 14.37 13.50
CA ALA A 283 33.23 15.07 14.77
C ALA A 283 33.78 14.23 15.92
N ALA A 284 33.47 12.93 15.98
CA ALA A 284 34.00 12.02 17.01
C ALA A 284 35.53 11.93 16.97
N PHE A 285 36.12 11.85 15.77
CA PHE A 285 37.58 11.83 15.61
C PHE A 285 38.23 13.19 15.92
N SER A 286 37.60 14.28 15.46
CA SER A 286 38.15 15.64 15.61
C SER A 286 38.07 16.15 17.05
N TYR A 287 36.96 15.89 17.75
CA TYR A 287 36.72 16.39 19.11
C TYR A 287 36.95 15.36 20.20
N GLY A 288 36.70 14.08 19.93
CA GLY A 288 36.80 13.01 20.93
C GLY A 288 38.17 12.37 21.02
N LEU A 289 38.76 12.03 19.87
CA LEU A 289 40.03 11.30 19.80
C LEU A 289 41.26 12.21 19.61
N GLN A 290 41.05 13.49 19.30
CA GLN A 290 42.12 14.48 19.00
C GLN A 290 43.11 13.99 17.93
N GLU A 291 42.63 13.17 17.00
CA GLU A 291 43.42 12.63 15.89
C GLU A 291 43.59 13.68 14.78
N HIS A 292 44.57 13.45 13.90
CA HIS A 292 44.79 14.34 12.76
C HIS A 292 43.54 14.40 11.87
N PHE A 293 43.05 15.61 11.57
CA PHE A 293 41.77 15.82 10.86
C PHE A 293 41.70 15.08 9.51
N LEU A 294 42.82 14.90 8.81
CA LEU A 294 42.85 14.10 7.57
C LEU A 294 42.49 12.63 7.81
N ILE A 295 42.99 12.03 8.89
CA ILE A 295 42.68 10.63 9.25
C ILE A 295 41.20 10.54 9.59
N GLY A 296 40.68 11.47 10.41
CA GLY A 296 39.26 11.56 10.72
C GLY A 296 38.38 11.72 9.47
N GLY A 297 38.81 12.54 8.50
CA GLY A 297 38.12 12.74 7.24
C GLY A 297 38.05 11.47 6.38
N VAL A 298 39.15 10.75 6.24
CA VAL A 298 39.20 9.49 5.50
C VAL A 298 38.31 8.43 6.15
N VAL A 299 38.39 8.27 7.47
CA VAL A 299 37.56 7.30 8.22
C VAL A 299 36.07 7.65 8.11
N ALA A 300 35.71 8.92 8.24
CA ALA A 300 34.33 9.39 8.07
C ALA A 300 33.80 9.15 6.67
N PHE A 301 34.61 9.38 5.63
CA PHE A 301 34.26 9.09 4.25
C PHE A 301 33.98 7.61 4.02
N VAL A 302 34.89 6.73 4.47
CA VAL A 302 34.71 5.27 4.35
C VAL A 302 33.48 4.79 5.12
N ALA A 303 33.24 5.31 6.33
CA ALA A 303 32.06 4.96 7.13
C ALA A 303 30.76 5.34 6.42
N ALA A 304 30.69 6.55 5.86
CA ALA A 304 29.52 7.01 5.11
C ALA A 304 29.29 6.20 3.81
N LEU A 305 30.37 5.83 3.12
CA LEU A 305 30.27 5.01 1.91
C LEU A 305 29.70 3.62 2.23
N ASN A 306 30.19 2.98 3.30
CA ASN A 306 29.66 1.70 3.77
C ASN A 306 28.20 1.81 4.23
N PHE A 307 27.85 2.87 4.95
CA PHE A 307 26.46 3.13 5.34
C PHE A 307 25.55 3.26 4.11
N ASN A 308 25.98 4.04 3.10
CA ASN A 308 25.22 4.22 1.88
C ASN A 308 25.07 2.92 1.10
N PHE A 309 26.11 2.09 1.02
CA PHE A 309 25.99 0.78 0.39
C PHE A 309 24.97 -0.10 1.12
N VAL A 310 25.09 -0.24 2.44
CA VAL A 310 24.18 -1.07 3.24
C VAL A 310 22.75 -0.55 3.17
N GLY A 311 22.55 0.77 3.25
CA GLY A 311 21.25 1.41 3.15
C GLY A 311 20.60 1.18 1.80
N ASN A 312 21.32 1.40 0.70
CA ASN A 312 20.80 1.16 -0.64
C ASN A 312 20.56 -0.34 -0.91
N TYR A 313 21.46 -1.21 -0.46
CA TYR A 313 21.28 -2.65 -0.55
C TYR A 313 20.04 -3.13 0.21
N ALA A 314 19.79 -2.61 1.42
CA ALA A 314 18.71 -3.08 2.27
C ALA A 314 17.35 -2.42 1.95
N ILE A 315 17.35 -1.15 1.59
CA ILE A 315 16.15 -0.33 1.37
C ILE A 315 15.95 -0.21 -0.15
N THR A 316 16.69 0.68 -0.81
CA THR A 316 16.46 1.06 -2.22
C THR A 316 16.35 -0.09 -3.22
N PHE A 317 17.17 -1.14 -3.05
CA PHE A 317 17.20 -2.29 -3.96
C PHE A 317 16.71 -3.59 -3.31
N ASN A 318 16.19 -3.53 -2.08
CA ASN A 318 15.53 -4.62 -1.37
C ASN A 318 16.28 -5.99 -1.39
N ARG A 319 17.53 -5.98 -0.93
CA ARG A 319 18.39 -7.17 -0.70
C ARG A 319 18.42 -8.14 -1.88
N PRO A 320 18.93 -7.72 -3.03
CA PRO A 320 18.88 -8.54 -4.22
C PRO A 320 19.77 -9.78 -4.11
N GLN A 321 19.33 -10.87 -4.73
CA GLN A 321 20.04 -12.16 -4.75
C GLN A 321 21.20 -12.17 -5.77
N ALA A 322 22.18 -11.29 -5.56
CA ALA A 322 23.42 -11.21 -6.33
C ALA A 322 24.65 -11.32 -5.42
N ASP A 323 25.84 -11.45 -6.01
CA ASP A 323 27.08 -11.50 -5.23
C ASP A 323 27.31 -10.16 -4.51
N LEU A 324 27.22 -10.20 -3.18
CA LEU A 324 27.36 -9.05 -2.32
C LEU A 324 28.70 -8.34 -2.52
N LEU A 325 29.77 -9.11 -2.73
CA LEU A 325 31.11 -8.56 -2.87
C LEU A 325 31.25 -7.82 -4.22
N GLU A 326 30.70 -8.40 -5.29
CA GLU A 326 30.67 -7.77 -6.61
C GLU A 326 29.87 -6.46 -6.58
N MET A 327 28.67 -6.46 -5.99
CA MET A 327 27.84 -5.26 -5.85
C MET A 327 28.55 -4.18 -5.05
N TYR A 328 29.23 -4.56 -3.96
CA TYR A 328 30.01 -3.63 -3.15
C TYR A 328 31.12 -2.95 -3.97
N TYR A 329 31.89 -3.72 -4.75
CA TYR A 329 32.94 -3.15 -5.60
C TYR A 329 32.38 -2.24 -6.69
N LYS A 330 31.31 -2.64 -7.38
CA LYS A 330 30.67 -1.83 -8.42
C LYS A 330 30.11 -0.53 -7.82
N PHE A 331 29.45 -0.58 -6.66
CA PHE A 331 28.93 0.60 -5.96
C PHE A 331 30.05 1.59 -5.60
N ASN A 332 31.17 1.10 -5.08
CA ASN A 332 32.33 1.92 -4.77
C ASN A 332 32.93 2.57 -6.03
N LEU A 333 33.03 1.81 -7.13
CA LEU A 333 33.53 2.32 -8.41
C LEU A 333 32.65 3.45 -8.96
N VAL A 334 31.32 3.27 -8.89
CA VAL A 334 30.35 4.31 -9.26
C VAL A 334 30.52 5.53 -8.37
N SER A 335 30.63 5.35 -7.05
CA SER A 335 30.81 6.45 -6.10
C SER A 335 32.08 7.27 -6.37
N LEU A 336 33.18 6.61 -6.74
CA LEU A 336 34.42 7.28 -7.17
C LEU A 336 34.23 8.02 -8.50
N GLY A 337 33.53 7.42 -9.47
CA GLY A 337 33.15 8.08 -10.71
C GLY A 337 32.31 9.33 -10.47
N GLY A 338 31.36 9.27 -9.53
CA GLY A 338 30.52 10.39 -9.13
C GLY A 338 31.32 11.54 -8.52
N LEU A 339 32.40 11.25 -7.80
CA LEU A 339 33.32 12.29 -7.31
C LEU A 339 34.01 13.01 -8.48
N VAL A 340 34.43 12.28 -9.51
CA VAL A 340 35.03 12.88 -10.73
C VAL A 340 34.01 13.74 -11.47
N VAL A 341 32.79 13.24 -11.64
CA VAL A 341 31.69 13.97 -12.28
C VAL A 341 31.32 15.22 -11.49
N TYR A 342 31.25 15.12 -10.16
CA TYR A 342 31.06 16.25 -9.26
C TYR A 342 32.14 17.31 -9.48
N THR A 343 33.43 16.93 -9.48
CA THR A 343 34.54 17.86 -9.67
C THR A 343 34.45 18.53 -11.04
N ALA A 344 34.19 17.78 -12.10
CA ALA A 344 34.03 18.33 -13.45
C ALA A 344 32.84 19.30 -13.55
N ALA A 345 31.70 18.96 -12.94
CA ALA A 345 30.52 19.81 -12.90
C ALA A 345 30.78 21.10 -12.11
N LEU A 346 31.48 21.02 -10.98
CA LEU A 346 31.86 22.18 -10.17
C LEU A 346 32.79 23.12 -10.95
N THR A 347 33.83 22.57 -11.56
CA THR A 347 34.78 23.35 -12.38
C THR A 347 34.06 24.01 -13.56
N GLY A 348 33.23 23.27 -14.30
CA GLY A 348 32.44 23.84 -15.40
C GLY A 348 31.47 24.94 -14.94
N ALA A 349 30.80 24.74 -13.81
CA ALA A 349 29.87 25.71 -13.26
C ALA A 349 30.57 27.02 -12.83
N ILE A 350 31.78 26.93 -12.26
CA ILE A 350 32.56 28.10 -11.82
C ILE A 350 33.26 28.78 -13.00
N GLU A 351 34.00 28.01 -13.81
CA GLU A 351 34.92 28.58 -14.80
C GLU A 351 34.22 28.93 -16.11
N ILE A 352 33.23 28.14 -16.53
CA ILE A 352 32.54 28.31 -17.81
C ILE A 352 31.23 29.09 -17.60
N ALA A 353 30.38 28.63 -16.68
CA ALA A 353 29.08 29.24 -16.44
C ALA A 353 29.13 30.44 -15.47
N GLN A 354 30.29 30.70 -14.84
CA GLN A 354 30.51 31.82 -13.92
C GLN A 354 29.47 31.92 -12.79
N LEU A 355 28.99 30.77 -12.33
CA LEU A 355 28.01 30.71 -11.25
C LEU A 355 28.68 31.04 -9.90
N PRO A 356 27.96 31.66 -8.95
CA PRO A 356 28.45 31.83 -7.59
C PRO A 356 28.83 30.47 -6.97
N ALA A 357 29.94 30.42 -6.23
CA ALA A 357 30.52 29.17 -5.73
C ALA A 357 29.51 28.25 -5.01
N LEU A 358 28.61 28.82 -4.20
CA LEU A 358 27.58 28.05 -3.50
C LEU A 358 26.56 27.42 -4.46
N VAL A 359 26.14 28.17 -5.49
CA VAL A 359 25.22 27.68 -6.53
C VAL A 359 25.89 26.62 -7.38
N ALA A 360 27.15 26.86 -7.80
CA ALA A 360 27.96 25.88 -8.52
C ALA A 360 28.15 24.58 -7.74
N ASN A 361 28.38 24.69 -6.42
CA ASN A 361 28.47 23.55 -5.52
C ASN A 361 27.15 22.77 -5.45
N GLY A 362 26.01 23.45 -5.33
CA GLY A 362 24.69 22.82 -5.37
C GLY A 362 24.43 22.06 -6.67
N VAL A 363 24.77 22.66 -7.82
CA VAL A 363 24.67 22.01 -9.14
C VAL A 363 25.56 20.78 -9.20
N ALA A 364 26.82 20.88 -8.77
CA ALA A 364 27.76 19.76 -8.77
C ALA A 364 27.29 18.60 -7.89
N ILE A 365 26.77 18.88 -6.67
CA ILE A 365 26.18 17.86 -5.78
C ILE A 365 25.04 17.15 -6.50
N ALA A 366 24.11 17.90 -7.10
CA ALA A 366 22.97 17.33 -7.80
C ALA A 366 23.40 16.45 -8.99
N THR A 367 24.34 16.92 -9.82
CA THR A 367 24.87 16.16 -10.95
C THR A 367 25.58 14.88 -10.51
N GLY A 368 26.44 14.96 -9.49
CA GLY A 368 27.13 13.80 -8.94
C GLY A 368 26.17 12.79 -8.29
N ALA A 369 25.14 13.27 -7.59
CA ALA A 369 24.11 12.42 -6.99
C ALA A 369 23.29 11.67 -8.05
N VAL A 370 22.88 12.34 -9.13
CA VAL A 370 22.17 11.71 -10.26
C VAL A 370 23.06 10.69 -10.96
N PHE A 371 24.34 11.02 -11.22
CA PHE A 371 25.28 10.06 -11.79
C PHE A 371 25.44 8.82 -10.91
N ASN A 372 25.59 9.02 -9.59
CA ASN A 372 25.71 7.92 -8.64
C ASN A 372 24.45 7.06 -8.59
N TYR A 373 23.26 7.66 -8.64
CA TYR A 373 22.00 6.91 -8.71
C TYR A 373 21.94 6.05 -9.98
N VAL A 374 22.11 6.67 -11.16
CA VAL A 374 22.04 5.97 -12.46
C VAL A 374 23.09 4.88 -12.56
N GLY A 375 24.34 5.16 -12.17
CA GLY A 375 25.40 4.15 -12.17
C GLY A 375 25.16 3.03 -11.15
N THR A 376 24.50 3.34 -10.03
CA THR A 376 24.17 2.30 -9.04
C THR A 376 23.06 1.40 -9.57
N GLU A 377 21.99 1.98 -10.12
CA GLU A 377 20.85 1.25 -10.70
C GLU A 377 21.29 0.41 -11.92
N GLU A 378 21.93 1.03 -12.91
CA GLU A 378 22.19 0.43 -14.23
C GLU A 378 23.51 -0.37 -14.29
N PHE A 379 24.37 -0.30 -13.28
CA PHE A 379 25.63 -1.04 -13.26
C PHE A 379 25.88 -1.79 -11.95
N ALA A 380 25.83 -1.11 -10.80
CA ALA A 380 26.15 -1.78 -9.54
C ALA A 380 25.11 -2.82 -9.12
N PHE A 381 23.85 -2.55 -9.43
CA PHE A 381 22.70 -3.40 -9.12
C PHE A 381 21.93 -3.86 -10.37
N ALA A 382 22.51 -3.73 -11.57
CA ALA A 382 21.86 -4.06 -12.84
C ALA A 382 21.29 -5.48 -12.88
N ASP A 383 22.06 -6.47 -12.41
CA ASP A 383 21.68 -7.89 -12.42
C ASP A 383 20.55 -8.23 -11.42
N ALA A 384 20.24 -7.33 -10.49
CA ALA A 384 19.13 -7.46 -9.55
C ALA A 384 17.79 -7.14 -10.21
N ASP A 385 17.75 -6.07 -11.00
CA ASP A 385 16.55 -5.62 -11.70
C ASP A 385 16.18 -6.56 -12.83
N THR A 386 17.15 -7.04 -13.61
CA THR A 386 16.88 -8.02 -14.66
C THR A 386 16.35 -9.32 -14.08
N ARG A 387 16.72 -9.75 -12.86
CA ARG A 387 16.14 -10.97 -12.26
C ARG A 387 14.76 -10.72 -11.68
N GLN A 388 14.45 -9.55 -11.13
CA GLN A 388 13.08 -9.24 -10.72
C GLN A 388 12.16 -9.04 -11.94
N GLU A 389 12.58 -8.27 -12.94
CA GLU A 389 11.85 -8.09 -14.19
C GLU A 389 11.81 -9.35 -15.04
N THR A 390 12.82 -10.23 -15.04
CA THR A 390 12.74 -11.54 -15.74
C THR A 390 11.95 -12.55 -14.89
N THR A 391 11.86 -12.42 -13.57
CA THR A 391 10.86 -13.21 -12.81
C THR A 391 9.44 -12.70 -13.10
N THR A 392 9.24 -11.41 -13.33
CA THR A 392 7.95 -10.85 -13.75
C THR A 392 7.67 -11.06 -15.25
N SER A 393 8.69 -11.05 -16.12
CA SER A 393 8.58 -11.07 -17.59
C SER A 393 8.86 -12.44 -18.22
N ALA A 394 9.69 -13.30 -17.63
CA ALA A 394 9.80 -14.69 -18.07
C ALA A 394 8.61 -15.53 -17.59
N VAL A 395 7.98 -15.18 -16.47
CA VAL A 395 6.61 -15.69 -16.18
C VAL A 395 5.61 -15.17 -17.22
N THR A 396 5.79 -13.95 -17.73
CA THR A 396 4.89 -13.35 -18.74
C THR A 396 5.12 -13.83 -20.18
N ILE A 397 6.31 -14.32 -20.57
CA ILE A 397 6.61 -14.67 -21.97
C ILE A 397 6.68 -16.19 -22.22
N GLU A 398 7.01 -17.03 -21.24
CA GLU A 398 6.95 -18.50 -21.43
C GLU A 398 5.52 -19.08 -21.29
N GLN A 399 4.51 -18.32 -20.83
CA GLN A 399 3.12 -18.78 -20.71
C GLN A 399 2.19 -18.42 -21.89
N TYR A 400 2.74 -17.88 -22.99
CA TYR A 400 2.01 -17.73 -24.27
C TYR A 400 2.52 -18.65 -25.39
N ALA A 401 3.39 -19.61 -25.06
CA ALA A 401 3.85 -20.65 -25.98
C ALA A 401 3.69 -22.03 -25.34
N ASP A 402 2.44 -22.43 -25.10
CA ASP A 402 1.87 -23.75 -25.44
C ASP A 402 0.40 -23.87 -24.96
#